data_AF-A0AAW2FZM7-F1
#
_entry.id   AF-A0AAW2FZM7-F1
#
_cell.length_a   1.000
_cell.length_b   1.000
_cell.length_c   1.000
_cell.angle_alpha   90.00
_cell.angle_beta   90.00
_cell.angle_gamma   90.00
#
_symmetry.space_group_name_H-M   'P 1'
#
loop_
_entity.id
_entity.type
_entity.pdbx_description
1 polymer ?
#
loop_
_entity_poly.entity_id
_entity_poly.type
_entity_poly.pdbx_seq_one_letter_code
_entity_poly.pdbx_strand_id
1 'polypeptide(L)'
;MSKTSTIPGLAYLPVRENSAKSAADFLEARRKIDGAEGLWRIENKLYDLETFAKMHPGGSEWIRLTKGTDITELFESHHITDKAKRLLPKFYEREATSPRSVPLTFLPDGFYHTFKKRAIEALKNVDFHKPSITTNVITDSLAIMTFALSFAAALTHSYTIAVLASKYL
;
A
#
# COMPACT_ATOMS: atom_id res chain seq x y z
N MET A 1 -18.27 -22.86 4.73
CA MET A 1 -17.79 -21.94 5.79
C MET A 1 -18.85 -20.87 6.03
N SER A 2 -18.93 -20.29 7.24
CA SER A 2 -19.82 -19.15 7.48
C SER A 2 -19.38 -17.97 6.61
N LYS A 3 -20.33 -17.35 5.89
CA LYS A 3 -20.08 -16.11 5.13
C LYS A 3 -19.98 -14.87 6.04
N THR A 4 -20.20 -15.04 7.34
CA THR A 4 -20.13 -13.97 8.32
C THR A 4 -18.69 -13.81 8.81
N SER A 5 -18.14 -12.59 8.69
CA SER A 5 -16.84 -12.24 9.25
C SER A 5 -16.85 -12.28 10.78
N THR A 6 -15.72 -12.65 11.40
CA THR A 6 -15.51 -12.50 12.85
C THR A 6 -15.36 -11.02 13.26
N ILE A 7 -15.06 -10.15 12.30
CA ILE A 7 -15.06 -8.69 12.48
C ILE A 7 -16.45 -8.16 12.11
N PRO A 8 -17.21 -7.61 13.08
CA PRO A 8 -18.54 -7.06 12.81
C PRO A 8 -18.50 -5.99 11.71
N GLY A 9 -19.41 -6.09 10.74
CA GLY A 9 -19.54 -5.14 9.63
C GLY A 9 -18.50 -5.30 8.51
N LEU A 10 -17.54 -6.23 8.61
CA LEU A 10 -16.65 -6.55 7.50
C LEU A 10 -17.36 -7.46 6.49
N ALA A 11 -17.49 -6.98 5.27
CA ALA A 11 -18.13 -7.70 4.19
C ALA A 11 -17.34 -8.97 3.80
N TYR A 12 -18.09 -10.00 3.39
CA TYR A 12 -17.50 -11.23 2.89
C TYR A 12 -16.85 -11.02 1.52
N LEU A 13 -15.65 -11.56 1.33
CA LEU A 13 -14.96 -11.53 0.05
C LEU A 13 -15.22 -12.83 -0.72
N PRO A 14 -15.88 -12.79 -1.89
CA PRO A 14 -16.22 -14.00 -2.66
C PRO A 14 -15.02 -14.87 -3.03
N VAL A 15 -13.85 -14.26 -3.28
CA VAL A 15 -12.59 -14.95 -3.63
C VAL A 15 -12.11 -15.96 -2.58
N ARG A 16 -12.61 -15.87 -1.34
CA ARG A 16 -12.23 -16.82 -0.27
C ARG A 16 -12.58 -18.27 -0.60
N GLU A 17 -13.62 -18.47 -1.40
CA GLU A 17 -14.08 -19.79 -1.86
C GLU A 17 -13.21 -20.40 -2.96
N ASN A 18 -12.35 -19.60 -3.61
CA ASN A 18 -11.52 -20.08 -4.72
C ASN A 18 -10.40 -21.00 -4.19
N SER A 19 -10.14 -22.09 -4.92
CA SER A 19 -9.08 -23.06 -4.60
C SER A 19 -7.68 -22.44 -4.72
N ALA A 20 -7.47 -21.61 -5.75
CA ALA A 20 -6.29 -20.77 -5.92
C ALA A 20 -6.65 -19.30 -5.69
N LYS A 21 -5.76 -18.55 -5.04
CA LYS A 21 -5.96 -17.15 -4.68
C LYS A 21 -4.73 -16.36 -5.11
N SER A 22 -4.93 -15.30 -5.89
CA SER A 22 -3.89 -14.33 -6.24
C SER A 22 -4.23 -12.94 -5.71
N ALA A 23 -3.24 -12.05 -5.73
CA ALA A 23 -3.46 -10.63 -5.44
C ALA A 23 -4.42 -9.98 -6.46
N ALA A 24 -4.39 -10.43 -7.72
CA ALA A 24 -5.32 -9.97 -8.75
C ALA A 24 -6.77 -10.38 -8.43
N ASP A 25 -6.98 -11.63 -8.00
CA ASP A 25 -8.31 -12.10 -7.60
C ASP A 25 -8.84 -11.34 -6.38
N PHE A 26 -7.95 -10.97 -5.45
CA PHE A 26 -8.31 -10.12 -4.32
C PHE A 26 -8.80 -8.75 -4.78
N LEU A 27 -8.05 -8.05 -5.64
CA LEU A 27 -8.46 -6.75 -6.16
C LEU A 27 -9.78 -6.82 -6.94
N GLU A 28 -9.95 -7.85 -7.74
CA GLU A 28 -11.18 -8.05 -8.51
C GLU A 28 -12.39 -8.33 -7.60
N ALA A 29 -12.21 -9.09 -6.52
CA ALA A 29 -13.26 -9.27 -5.52
C ALA A 29 -13.60 -7.97 -4.78
N ARG A 30 -12.58 -7.13 -4.49
CA ARG A 30 -12.77 -5.81 -3.87
C ARG A 30 -13.58 -4.88 -4.77
N ARG A 31 -13.28 -4.82 -6.08
CA ARG A 31 -14.05 -4.01 -7.04
C ARG A 31 -15.54 -4.28 -7.03
N LYS A 32 -15.92 -5.54 -6.79
CA LYS A 32 -17.32 -5.98 -6.77
C LYS A 32 -18.09 -5.55 -5.52
N ILE A 33 -17.41 -5.34 -4.39
CA ILE A 33 -18.07 -5.10 -3.10
C ILE A 33 -17.79 -3.72 -2.51
N ASP A 34 -16.76 -3.04 -2.98
CA ASP A 34 -16.30 -1.77 -2.40
C ASP A 34 -17.18 -0.57 -2.80
N GLY A 35 -18.06 -0.75 -3.80
CA GLY A 35 -18.99 0.30 -4.20
C GLY A 35 -18.30 1.54 -4.79
N ALA A 36 -17.12 1.36 -5.39
CA ALA A 36 -16.37 2.46 -6.00
C ALA A 36 -16.78 2.76 -7.45
N GLU A 37 -17.63 1.93 -8.06
CA GLU A 37 -18.30 2.21 -9.34
C GLU A 37 -17.34 2.56 -10.50
N GLY A 38 -16.17 1.91 -10.55
CA GLY A 38 -15.13 2.16 -11.56
C GLY A 38 -14.23 3.38 -11.28
N LEU A 39 -14.53 4.14 -10.22
CA LEU A 39 -13.75 5.25 -9.68
C LEU A 39 -12.92 4.80 -8.48
N TRP A 40 -12.29 5.74 -7.77
CA TRP A 40 -11.62 5.50 -6.50
C TRP A 40 -12.49 5.98 -5.36
N ARG A 41 -12.79 5.11 -4.40
CA ARG A 41 -13.57 5.47 -3.22
C ARG A 41 -12.64 5.83 -2.06
N ILE A 42 -12.89 6.98 -1.43
CA ILE A 42 -12.28 7.38 -0.15
C ILE A 42 -13.43 7.83 0.76
N GLU A 43 -13.58 7.14 1.88
CA GLU A 43 -14.73 7.18 2.77
C GLU A 43 -16.04 6.92 2.00
N ASN A 44 -16.95 7.88 1.96
CA ASN A 44 -18.21 7.79 1.23
C ASN A 44 -18.17 8.53 -0.10
N LYS A 45 -17.01 8.98 -0.56
CA LYS A 45 -16.87 9.80 -1.77
C LYS A 45 -16.13 9.06 -2.87
N LEU A 46 -16.53 9.31 -4.10
CA LEU A 46 -15.92 8.80 -5.31
C LEU A 46 -15.14 9.91 -6.02
N TYR A 47 -13.95 9.56 -6.49
CA TYR A 47 -13.01 10.48 -7.12
C TYR A 47 -12.51 9.92 -8.45
N ASP A 48 -12.36 10.77 -9.47
CA ASP A 48 -11.62 10.43 -10.69
C ASP A 48 -10.14 10.85 -10.56
N LEU A 49 -9.29 9.88 -10.29
CA LEU A 49 -7.85 10.06 -10.13
C LEU A 49 -7.06 9.73 -11.41
N GLU A 50 -7.72 9.45 -12.54
CA GLU A 50 -7.06 8.98 -13.76
C GLU A 50 -6.02 9.99 -14.27
N THR A 51 -6.41 11.26 -14.34
CA THR A 51 -5.52 12.35 -14.76
C THR A 51 -4.41 12.62 -13.75
N PHE A 52 -4.71 12.46 -12.46
CA PHE A 52 -3.75 12.65 -11.38
C PHE A 52 -2.70 11.53 -11.32
N ALA A 53 -3.01 10.32 -11.77
CA ALA A 53 -2.15 9.14 -11.63
C ALA A 53 -0.71 9.39 -12.11
N LYS A 54 -0.53 10.11 -13.23
CA LYS A 54 0.80 10.40 -13.80
C LYS A 54 1.61 11.42 -12.98
N MET A 55 0.94 12.23 -12.16
CA MET A 55 1.55 13.28 -11.33
C MET A 55 1.66 12.87 -9.86
N HIS A 56 1.19 11.68 -9.50
CA HIS A 56 1.21 11.20 -8.13
C HIS A 56 2.66 10.99 -7.66
N PRO A 57 3.12 11.68 -6.59
CA PRO A 57 4.49 11.57 -6.11
C PRO A 57 4.90 10.14 -5.69
N GLY A 58 3.95 9.33 -5.22
CA GLY A 58 4.17 7.91 -4.88
C GLY A 58 4.16 6.98 -6.10
N GLY A 59 4.13 7.53 -7.32
CA GLY A 59 4.06 6.77 -8.55
C GLY A 59 2.63 6.43 -8.97
N SER A 60 2.46 6.23 -10.28
CA SER A 60 1.15 6.00 -10.90
C SER A 60 0.56 4.60 -10.69
N GLU A 61 1.41 3.63 -10.37
CA GLU A 61 1.07 2.22 -10.34
C GLU A 61 -0.03 1.92 -9.31
N TRP A 62 0.12 2.42 -8.08
CA TRP A 62 -0.85 2.22 -7.01
C TRP A 62 -2.24 2.74 -7.36
N ILE A 63 -2.33 3.91 -7.99
CA ILE A 63 -3.62 4.48 -8.43
C ILE A 63 -4.23 3.59 -9.51
N ARG A 64 -3.44 3.16 -10.51
CA ARG A 64 -3.96 2.29 -11.58
C ARG A 64 -4.42 0.91 -11.09
N LEU A 65 -3.62 0.26 -10.24
CA LEU A 65 -3.93 -1.07 -9.71
C LEU A 65 -5.23 -1.08 -8.89
N THR A 66 -5.48 0.00 -8.14
CA THR A 66 -6.62 0.14 -7.23
C THR A 66 -7.83 0.82 -7.86
N LYS A 67 -7.83 1.03 -9.18
CA LYS A 67 -9.00 1.56 -9.88
C LYS A 67 -10.22 0.66 -9.64
N GLY A 68 -11.34 1.28 -9.28
CA GLY A 68 -12.59 0.59 -8.96
C GLY A 68 -12.66 0.01 -7.54
N THR A 69 -11.73 0.32 -6.63
CA THR A 69 -11.77 -0.17 -5.23
C THR A 69 -11.95 0.96 -4.21
N ASP A 70 -12.31 0.59 -2.98
CA ASP A 70 -12.23 1.47 -1.82
C ASP A 70 -10.79 1.50 -1.30
N ILE A 71 -10.18 2.68 -1.43
CA ILE A 71 -8.80 2.95 -1.07
C ILE A 71 -8.70 3.78 0.21
N THR A 72 -9.75 3.89 1.02
CA THR A 72 -9.77 4.73 2.24
C THR A 72 -8.59 4.40 3.17
N GLU A 73 -8.39 3.12 3.51
CA GLU A 73 -7.31 2.70 4.41
C GLU A 73 -5.92 2.98 3.82
N LEU A 74 -5.76 2.74 2.51
CA LEU A 74 -4.51 3.00 1.79
C LEU A 74 -4.21 4.51 1.76
N PHE A 75 -5.22 5.31 1.46
CA PHE A 75 -5.12 6.76 1.43
C PHE A 75 -4.72 7.32 2.81
N GLU A 76 -5.43 6.90 3.86
CA GLU A 76 -5.22 7.41 5.21
C GLU A 76 -3.86 7.00 5.80
N SER A 77 -3.43 5.76 5.57
CA SER A 77 -2.14 5.22 6.06
C SER A 77 -0.93 5.73 5.30
N HIS A 78 -1.04 5.95 4.00
CA HIS A 78 0.09 6.42 3.20
C HIS A 78 0.29 7.93 3.31
N HIS A 79 -0.78 8.70 3.45
CA HIS A 79 -0.71 10.16 3.53
C HIS A 79 -0.75 10.64 4.98
N ILE A 80 0.40 10.63 5.64
CA ILE A 80 0.53 11.06 7.04
C ILE A 80 0.10 12.53 7.24
N THR A 81 0.40 13.41 6.26
CA THR A 81 0.04 14.84 6.34
C THR A 81 -1.20 15.18 5.50
N ASP A 82 -1.83 16.32 5.79
CA ASP A 82 -3.06 16.77 5.13
C ASP A 82 -2.88 17.24 3.66
N LYS A 83 -1.65 17.19 3.11
CA LYS A 83 -1.37 17.66 1.74
C LYS A 83 -2.25 16.97 0.70
N ALA A 84 -2.39 15.65 0.79
CA ALA A 84 -3.21 14.88 -0.15
C ALA A 84 -4.71 15.17 0.04
N LYS A 85 -5.17 15.27 1.30
CA LYS A 85 -6.58 15.57 1.63
C LYS A 85 -7.03 16.92 1.07
N ARG A 86 -6.14 17.93 1.04
CA ARG A 86 -6.42 19.23 0.43
C ARG A 86 -6.50 19.21 -1.11
N LEU A 87 -5.91 18.20 -1.76
CA LEU A 87 -5.96 18.06 -3.22
C LEU A 87 -7.20 17.28 -3.69
N LEU A 88 -7.73 16.37 -2.87
CA LEU A 88 -8.88 15.52 -3.20
C LEU A 88 -10.09 16.26 -3.79
N PRO A 89 -10.51 17.45 -3.30
CA PRO A 89 -11.69 18.14 -3.83
C PRO A 89 -11.64 18.42 -5.34
N LYS A 90 -10.43 18.50 -5.94
CA LYS A 90 -10.26 18.72 -7.39
C LYS A 90 -10.70 17.55 -8.25
N PHE A 91 -10.79 16.37 -7.67
CA PHE A 91 -11.06 15.11 -8.35
C PHE A 91 -12.39 14.49 -7.90
N TYR A 92 -13.15 15.20 -7.07
CA TYR A 92 -14.41 14.72 -6.54
C TYR A 92 -15.46 14.66 -7.64
N GLU A 93 -16.12 13.50 -7.75
CA GLU A 93 -17.21 13.27 -8.69
C GLU A 93 -18.56 13.29 -7.97
N ARG A 94 -18.74 12.41 -6.98
CA ARG A 94 -20.01 12.23 -6.26
C ARG A 94 -19.86 11.38 -4.99
N GLU A 95 -20.94 11.31 -4.20
CA GLU A 95 -21.05 10.36 -3.09
C GLU A 95 -21.29 8.93 -3.61
N ALA A 96 -20.80 7.95 -2.85
CA ALA A 96 -21.05 6.53 -3.07
C ALA A 96 -22.48 6.18 -2.67
N THR A 97 -23.11 5.33 -3.47
CA THR A 97 -24.52 4.93 -3.28
C THR A 97 -24.70 3.82 -2.23
N SER A 98 -23.63 3.08 -1.96
CA SER A 98 -23.63 1.91 -1.08
C SER A 98 -22.77 2.16 0.17
N PRO A 99 -23.10 1.53 1.32
CA PRO A 99 -22.24 1.56 2.49
C PRO A 99 -20.88 0.93 2.20
N ARG A 100 -19.88 1.26 3.01
CA ARG A 100 -18.53 0.68 2.88
C ARG A 100 -18.56 -0.82 3.20
N SER A 101 -17.70 -1.57 2.52
CA SER A 101 -17.45 -3.00 2.77
C SER A 101 -16.58 -3.25 4.02
N VAL A 102 -15.90 -2.21 4.50
CA VAL A 102 -14.96 -2.25 5.63
C VAL A 102 -15.51 -1.38 6.78
N PRO A 103 -15.57 -1.91 8.03
CA PRO A 103 -16.20 -1.22 9.16
C PRO A 103 -15.28 -0.23 9.88
N LEU A 104 -14.08 0.01 9.34
CA LEU A 104 -13.11 0.93 9.94
C LEU A 104 -13.55 2.38 9.73
N THR A 105 -13.52 3.15 10.80
CA THR A 105 -13.90 4.57 10.77
C THR A 105 -12.67 5.45 10.88
N PHE A 106 -12.73 6.60 10.21
CA PHE A 106 -11.70 7.64 10.22
C PHE A 106 -12.30 8.93 10.79
N LEU A 107 -12.97 8.82 11.94
CA LEU A 107 -13.57 9.97 12.62
C LEU A 107 -12.47 10.94 13.10
N PRO A 108 -12.65 12.28 12.98
CA PRO A 108 -11.63 13.26 13.35
C PRO A 108 -11.09 13.16 14.79
N ASP A 109 -11.93 12.71 15.70
CA ASP A 109 -11.70 12.45 17.13
C ASP A 109 -11.61 10.95 17.46
N GLY A 110 -11.69 10.09 16.45
CA GLY A 110 -11.59 8.64 16.59
C GLY A 110 -10.16 8.16 16.85
N PHE A 111 -10.04 6.84 17.06
CA PHE A 111 -8.77 6.19 17.34
C PHE A 111 -7.69 6.49 16.30
N TYR A 112 -8.00 6.27 15.01
CA TYR A 112 -7.00 6.37 13.95
C TYR A 112 -6.42 7.77 13.80
N HIS A 113 -7.27 8.81 13.73
CA HIS A 113 -6.78 10.19 13.61
C HIS A 113 -6.07 10.67 14.90
N THR A 114 -6.48 10.19 16.07
CA THR A 114 -5.74 10.42 17.32
C THR A 114 -4.35 9.79 17.28
N PHE A 115 -4.25 8.54 16.84
CA PHE A 115 -2.98 7.84 16.66
C PHE A 115 -2.10 8.55 15.61
N LYS A 116 -2.67 8.91 14.46
CA LYS A 116 -1.99 9.64 13.37
C LYS A 116 -1.40 10.96 13.86
N LYS A 117 -2.13 11.74 14.67
CA LYS A 117 -1.60 12.98 15.30
C LYS A 117 -0.39 12.70 16.20
N ARG A 118 -0.44 11.65 17.03
CA ARG A 118 0.69 11.25 17.89
C ARG A 118 1.89 10.79 17.06
N ALA A 119 1.66 10.04 15.98
CA ALA A 119 2.71 9.59 15.08
C ALA A 119 3.39 10.78 14.35
N ILE A 120 2.62 11.75 13.88
CA ILE A 120 3.16 12.99 13.29
C ILE A 120 4.09 13.70 14.28
N GLU A 121 3.65 13.86 15.52
CA GLU A 121 4.43 14.51 16.57
C GLU A 121 5.72 13.73 16.89
N ALA A 122 5.64 12.40 17.01
CA ALA A 122 6.80 11.54 17.24
C ALA A 122 7.81 11.58 16.09
N LEU A 123 7.35 11.81 14.86
CA LEU A 123 8.17 11.83 13.65
C LEU A 123 8.62 13.24 13.22
N LYS A 124 8.28 14.30 13.96
CA LYS A 124 8.53 15.70 13.54
C LYS A 124 10.01 16.02 13.24
N ASN A 125 10.93 15.30 13.88
CA ASN A 125 12.38 15.47 13.73
C ASN A 125 13.03 14.36 12.87
N VAL A 126 12.23 13.48 12.27
CA VAL A 126 12.71 12.39 11.42
C VAL A 126 12.59 12.81 9.95
N ASP A 127 13.72 12.89 9.24
CA ASP A 127 13.70 13.03 7.78
C ASP A 127 13.46 11.65 7.15
N PHE A 128 12.19 11.35 6.89
CA PHE A 128 11.78 10.12 6.18
C PHE A 128 11.79 10.28 4.65
N HIS A 129 12.23 11.43 4.12
CA HIS A 129 12.40 11.63 2.68
C HIS A 129 13.80 11.25 2.19
N LYS A 130 14.77 11.14 3.09
CA LYS A 130 16.14 10.75 2.77
C LYS A 130 16.54 9.49 3.53
N PRO A 131 17.12 8.49 2.86
CA PRO A 131 17.68 7.33 3.56
C PRO A 131 18.88 7.77 4.42
N SER A 132 19.11 7.05 5.51
CA SER A 132 20.30 7.23 6.34
C SER A 132 21.56 6.85 5.55
N ILE A 133 22.63 7.62 5.71
CA ILE A 133 23.94 7.32 5.12
C ILE A 133 24.41 5.92 5.55
N THR A 134 24.20 5.56 6.81
CA THR A 134 24.57 4.24 7.33
C THR A 134 23.84 3.13 6.59
N THR A 135 22.54 3.31 6.32
CA THR A 135 21.75 2.33 5.56
C THR A 135 22.31 2.17 4.14
N ASN A 136 22.60 3.29 3.45
CA ASN A 136 23.18 3.24 2.11
C ASN A 136 24.52 2.50 2.10
N VAL A 137 25.42 2.82 3.03
CA VAL A 137 26.73 2.16 3.13
C VAL A 137 26.58 0.65 3.37
N ILE A 138 25.66 0.24 4.24
CA ILE A 138 25.41 -1.18 4.49
C ILE A 138 24.88 -1.86 3.21
N THR A 139 23.88 -1.29 2.57
CA THR A 139 23.29 -1.84 1.33
C THR A 139 24.32 -1.94 0.22
N ASP A 140 25.10 -0.88 -0.02
CA ASP A 140 26.14 -0.84 -1.05
C ASP A 140 27.25 -1.86 -0.75
N SER A 141 27.66 -1.98 0.51
CA SER A 141 28.69 -2.95 0.93
C SER A 141 28.21 -4.39 0.72
N LEU A 142 26.95 -4.69 1.07
CA LEU A 142 26.36 -6.01 0.85
C LEU A 142 26.26 -6.32 -0.65
N ALA A 143 25.83 -5.37 -1.47
CA ALA A 143 25.77 -5.55 -2.92
C ALA A 143 27.16 -5.83 -3.52
N ILE A 144 28.17 -5.01 -3.17
CA ILE A 144 29.55 -5.20 -3.62
C ILE A 144 30.06 -6.59 -3.19
N MET A 145 29.82 -6.99 -1.95
CA MET A 145 30.23 -8.31 -1.43
C MET A 145 29.58 -9.45 -2.22
N THR A 146 28.28 -9.36 -2.52
CA THR A 146 27.55 -10.35 -3.33
C THR A 146 28.16 -10.49 -4.72
N PHE A 147 28.47 -9.37 -5.39
CA PHE A 147 29.11 -9.41 -6.71
C PHE A 147 30.54 -9.97 -6.65
N ALA A 148 31.33 -9.55 -5.66
CA ALA A 148 32.69 -10.04 -5.48
C ALA A 148 32.74 -11.55 -5.21
N LEU A 149 31.87 -12.06 -4.32
CA LEU A 149 31.77 -13.49 -4.03
C LEU A 149 31.25 -14.29 -5.23
N SER A 150 30.26 -13.75 -5.96
CA SER A 150 29.76 -14.40 -7.19
C SER A 150 30.85 -14.51 -8.25
N PHE A 151 31.65 -13.45 -8.43
CA PHE A 151 32.78 -13.46 -9.37
C PHE A 151 33.88 -14.43 -8.92
N ALA A 152 34.23 -14.44 -7.63
CA ALA A 152 35.21 -15.39 -7.07
C ALA A 152 34.74 -16.85 -7.21
N ALA A 153 33.46 -17.13 -6.99
CA ALA A 153 32.87 -18.45 -7.19
C ALA A 153 32.99 -18.91 -8.65
N ALA A 154 32.77 -17.99 -9.61
CA ALA A 154 32.90 -18.28 -11.04
C ALA A 154 34.34 -18.60 -11.44
N LEU A 155 35.33 -17.87 -10.90
CA LEU A 155 36.75 -18.11 -11.19
C LEU A 155 37.31 -19.38 -10.54
N THR A 156 36.81 -19.72 -9.36
CA THR A 156 37.30 -20.87 -8.57
C THR A 156 36.48 -22.13 -8.77
N HIS A 157 35.36 -22.05 -9.49
CA HIS A 157 34.36 -23.12 -9.60
C HIS A 157 33.88 -23.67 -8.24
N SER A 158 33.82 -22.80 -7.22
CA SER A 158 33.52 -23.18 -5.85
C SER A 158 32.05 -23.01 -5.48
N TYR A 159 31.35 -24.13 -5.26
CA TYR A 159 29.97 -24.12 -4.76
C TYR A 159 29.86 -23.57 -3.33
N THR A 160 30.91 -23.70 -2.50
CA THR A 160 30.89 -23.13 -1.15
C THR A 160 30.89 -21.60 -1.18
N ILE A 161 31.66 -20.99 -2.09
CA ILE A 161 31.65 -19.53 -2.27
C ILE A 161 30.33 -19.07 -2.87
N ALA A 162 29.74 -19.82 -3.81
CA ALA A 162 28.43 -19.54 -4.37
C ALA A 162 27.31 -19.52 -3.30
N VAL A 163 27.32 -20.49 -2.37
CA VAL A 163 26.36 -20.53 -1.25
C VAL A 163 26.56 -19.36 -0.28
N LEU A 164 27.79 -18.88 -0.09
CA LEU A 164 28.05 -17.69 0.72
C LEU A 164 27.55 -16.41 0.02
N ALA A 165 27.73 -16.30 -1.29
CA ALA A 165 27.22 -15.18 -2.08
C ALA A 165 25.69 -15.07 -1.99
N SER A 166 24.98 -16.20 -2.01
CA SER A 166 23.51 -16.22 -1.97
C SER A 166 22.90 -15.88 -0.61
N LYS A 167 23.69 -15.76 0.48
CA LYS A 167 23.15 -15.38 1.80
C LYS A 167 22.78 -13.90 1.92
N TYR A 168 23.29 -13.07 1.00
CA TYR A 168 23.11 -11.63 1.00
C TYR A 168 22.23 -11.14 -0.17
N LEU A 169 21.57 -12.09 -0.85
CA LEU A 169 20.54 -11.91 -1.89
C LEU A 169 19.16 -12.15 -1.28
#